data_AF-A0A348DJ05-F1
#
_entry.id   AF-A0A348DJ05-F1
#
_cell.length_a   1.000
_cell.length_b   1.000
_cell.length_c   1.000
_cell.angle_alpha   90.00
_cell.angle_beta   90.00
_cell.angle_gamma   90.00
#
_symmetry.space_group_name_H-M   'P 1'
#
loop_
_entity.id
_entity.type
_entity.pdbx_description
1 polymer ?
#
loop_
_entity_poly.entity_id
_entity_poly.type
_entity_poly.pdbx_seq_one_letter_code
_entity_poly.pdbx_strand_id
1 'polypeptide(L)'
;MTGNYRYVIPGRNVPNKPMSEASINQVIKRIGYDGKVTGHAFRHTLSTILHERSYESAWIETQLAHVDKNVIRGMYNHAQYLDIRRNMLQNYADFLLRKKIWERLII
;
A
#
# COMPACT_ATOMS: atom_id res chain seq x y z
N MET A 1 15.96 6.60 -2.77
CA MET A 1 15.87 6.91 -1.33
C MET A 1 17.25 6.67 -0.74
N THR A 2 17.94 7.70 -0.29
CA THR A 2 19.37 7.63 0.09
C THR A 2 19.62 7.41 1.59
N GLY A 3 18.56 7.22 2.40
CA GLY A 3 18.67 6.99 3.85
C GLY A 3 19.00 8.23 4.70
N ASN A 4 19.30 9.37 4.07
CA ASN A 4 19.75 10.58 4.77
C ASN A 4 18.64 11.43 5.41
N TYR A 5 17.39 10.98 5.39
CA TYR A 5 16.25 11.72 5.91
C TYR A 5 15.51 10.92 6.98
N ARG A 6 14.95 11.63 7.97
CA ARG A 6 14.14 11.03 9.05
C ARG A 6 12.94 10.24 8.52
N TYR A 7 12.38 10.64 7.38
CA TYR A 7 11.24 10.00 6.74
C TYR A 7 11.67 9.27 5.47
N VAL A 8 11.07 8.11 5.21
CA VAL A 8 11.27 7.33 3.98
C VAL A 8 10.88 8.16 2.74
N ILE A 9 9.77 8.90 2.84
CA ILE A 9 9.29 9.85 1.82
C ILE A 9 9.23 11.26 2.45
N PRO A 10 10.33 12.03 2.39
CA PRO A 10 10.37 13.36 2.97
C PRO A 10 9.57 14.37 2.13
N GLY A 11 9.06 15.41 2.79
CA GLY A 11 8.44 16.55 2.13
C GLY A 11 9.45 17.32 1.27
N ARG A 12 9.03 17.79 0.10
CA ARG A 12 9.88 18.53 -0.86
C ARG A 12 10.50 19.80 -0.24
N ASN A 13 9.68 20.58 0.48
CA ASN A 13 10.10 21.87 1.02
C ASN A 13 10.66 21.77 2.45
N VAL A 14 10.16 20.81 3.23
CA VAL A 14 10.60 20.59 4.62
C VAL A 14 10.95 19.10 4.76
N PRO A 15 12.23 18.73 4.62
CA PRO A 15 12.64 17.32 4.64
C PRO A 15 12.40 16.61 5.97
N ASN A 16 12.24 17.37 7.06
CA ASN A 16 11.88 16.87 8.39
C ASN A 16 10.35 16.79 8.63
N LYS A 17 9.54 16.82 7.56
CA LYS A 17 8.12 16.53 7.60
C LYS A 17 7.81 15.43 6.57
N PRO A 18 6.80 14.57 6.81
CA PRO A 18 6.35 13.64 5.79
C PRO A 18 5.79 14.39 4.58
N MET A 19 5.86 13.76 3.40
CA MET A 19 5.23 14.28 2.20
C MET A 19 3.71 14.44 2.39
N SER A 20 3.16 15.56 1.90
CA SER A 20 1.73 15.82 1.99
C SER A 20 0.93 14.98 1.00
N GLU A 21 -0.32 14.68 1.34
CA GLU A 21 -1.26 14.00 0.44
C GLU A 21 -1.45 14.76 -0.89
N ALA A 22 -1.50 16.10 -0.83
CA ALA A 22 -1.58 16.95 -2.01
C ALA A 22 -0.42 16.72 -2.99
N SER A 23 0.79 16.43 -2.50
CA SER A 23 1.95 16.13 -3.35
C SER A 23 1.75 14.82 -4.10
N ILE A 24 1.20 13.79 -3.44
CA ILE A 24 0.88 12.50 -4.06
C ILE A 24 -0.20 12.68 -5.13
N ASN A 25 -1.28 13.39 -4.80
CA ASN A 25 -2.36 13.66 -5.74
C ASN A 25 -1.86 14.45 -6.96
N GLN A 26 -0.97 15.43 -6.79
CA GLN A 26 -0.36 16.13 -7.94
C GLN A 26 0.43 15.20 -8.85
N VAL A 27 1.17 14.22 -8.31
CA VAL A 27 1.88 13.24 -9.15
C VAL A 27 0.87 12.42 -9.95
N ILE A 28 -0.20 11.92 -9.32
CA ILE A 28 -1.26 11.15 -9.99
C ILE A 28 -1.87 11.94 -11.15
N LYS A 29 -2.12 13.25 -10.95
CA LYS A 29 -2.59 14.14 -12.02
C LYS A 29 -1.59 14.21 -13.18
N ARG A 30 -0.32 14.44 -12.87
CA ARG A 30 0.75 14.60 -13.87
C ARG A 30 0.98 13.34 -14.71
N ILE A 31 0.72 12.15 -14.18
CA ILE A 31 0.83 10.90 -14.92
C ILE A 31 -0.45 10.54 -15.71
N GLY A 32 -1.42 11.47 -15.83
CA GLY A 32 -2.60 11.31 -16.68
C GLY A 32 -3.81 10.65 -16.01
N TYR A 33 -3.79 10.50 -14.68
CA TYR A 33 -4.85 9.89 -13.89
C TYR A 33 -5.69 10.91 -13.10
N ASP A 34 -5.66 12.19 -13.51
CA ASP A 34 -6.51 13.21 -12.88
C ASP A 34 -7.99 12.82 -12.96
N GLY A 35 -8.70 12.95 -11.84
CA GLY A 35 -10.11 12.56 -11.69
C GLY A 35 -10.42 11.07 -11.79
N LYS A 36 -9.42 10.21 -12.09
CA LYS A 36 -9.62 8.76 -12.24
C LYS A 36 -9.27 7.99 -10.98
N VAL A 37 -8.20 8.38 -10.29
CA VAL A 37 -7.68 7.70 -9.10
C VAL A 37 -7.15 8.74 -8.11
N THR A 38 -7.28 8.47 -6.82
CA THR A 38 -6.68 9.25 -5.73
C THR A 38 -5.79 8.36 -4.86
N GLY A 39 -5.00 8.97 -3.98
CA GLY A 39 -4.28 8.24 -2.94
C GLY A 39 -5.16 7.26 -2.14
N HIS A 40 -6.40 7.66 -1.87
CA HIS A 40 -7.39 6.83 -1.17
C HIS A 40 -7.88 5.63 -2.01
N ALA A 41 -8.13 5.85 -3.30
CA ALA A 41 -8.61 4.80 -4.20
C ALA A 41 -7.65 3.59 -4.27
N PHE A 42 -6.34 3.80 -4.13
CA PHE A 42 -5.37 2.70 -4.08
C PHE A 42 -5.60 1.73 -2.91
N ARG A 43 -6.06 2.22 -1.75
CA ARG A 43 -6.36 1.35 -0.60
C ARG A 43 -7.57 0.45 -0.89
N HIS A 44 -8.60 1.01 -1.52
CA HIS A 44 -9.77 0.25 -1.95
C HIS A 44 -9.39 -0.80 -2.98
N THR A 45 -8.62 -0.42 -4.00
CA THR A 45 -8.14 -1.38 -5.02
C THR A 45 -7.32 -2.50 -4.41
N LEU A 46 -6.43 -2.19 -3.45
CA LEU A 46 -5.68 -3.21 -2.71
C LEU A 46 -6.63 -4.18 -1.99
N SER A 47 -7.59 -3.65 -1.23
CA SER A 47 -8.58 -4.44 -0.49
C SER A 47 -9.35 -5.38 -1.43
N THR A 48 -9.90 -4.85 -2.53
CA THR A 48 -10.65 -5.63 -3.52
C THR A 48 -9.82 -6.77 -4.08
N ILE A 49 -8.59 -6.51 -4.54
CA ILE A 49 -7.72 -7.54 -5.13
C ILE A 49 -7.37 -8.63 -4.10
N LEU A 50 -7.13 -8.26 -2.84
CA LEU A 50 -6.81 -9.23 -1.80
C LEU A 50 -8.02 -10.09 -1.42
N HIS A 51 -9.23 -9.52 -1.38
CA HIS A 51 -10.46 -10.27 -1.18
C HIS A 51 -10.78 -11.21 -2.35
N GLU A 52 -10.59 -10.77 -3.60
CA GLU A 52 -10.74 -11.61 -4.79
C GLU A 52 -9.79 -12.82 -4.79
N ARG A 53 -8.66 -12.71 -4.09
CA ARG A 53 -7.68 -13.79 -3.89
C ARG A 53 -7.96 -14.65 -2.66
N SER A 54 -9.10 -14.44 -2.01
CA SER A 54 -9.56 -15.19 -0.84
C SER A 54 -8.62 -15.11 0.37
N TYR A 55 -7.88 -14.01 0.53
CA TYR A 55 -7.16 -13.75 1.78
C TYR A 55 -8.15 -13.43 2.92
N GLU A 56 -7.75 -13.79 4.14
CA GLU A 56 -8.55 -13.55 5.34
C GLU A 56 -8.74 -12.05 5.60
N SER A 57 -9.97 -11.66 5.93
CA SER A 57 -10.35 -10.25 6.13
C SER A 57 -9.54 -9.64 7.26
N ALA A 58 -9.29 -10.39 8.33
CA ALA A 58 -8.49 -9.93 9.46
C ALA A 58 -7.07 -9.49 9.04
N TRP A 59 -6.46 -10.15 8.05
CA TRP A 59 -5.12 -9.82 7.56
C TRP A 59 -5.14 -8.54 6.71
N ILE A 60 -6.16 -8.41 5.86
CA ILE A 60 -6.36 -7.25 4.98
C ILE A 60 -6.63 -5.99 5.80
N GLU A 61 -7.55 -6.06 6.77
CA GLU A 61 -7.90 -4.93 7.64
C GLU A 61 -6.71 -4.49 8.50
N THR A 62 -5.96 -5.46 9.05
CA THR A 62 -4.72 -5.17 9.78
C THR A 62 -3.68 -4.50 8.87
N GLN A 63 -3.62 -4.87 7.59
CA GLN A 63 -2.70 -4.28 6.62
C GLN A 63 -3.12 -2.86 6.21
N LEU A 64 -4.41 -2.57 6.20
CA LEU A 64 -4.96 -1.23 5.96
C LEU A 64 -4.86 -0.31 7.18
N ALA A 65 -4.28 -0.79 8.28
CA ALA A 65 -4.20 -0.10 9.57
C ALA A 65 -5.59 0.30 10.11
N HIS A 66 -6.62 -0.47 9.77
CA HIS A 66 -7.92 -0.34 10.39
C HIS A 66 -7.83 -0.92 11.80
N VAL A 67 -8.12 -0.08 12.80
CA VAL A 67 -8.03 -0.47 14.20
C VAL A 67 -9.16 -1.43 14.52
N ASP A 68 -8.81 -2.66 14.91
CA ASP A 68 -9.77 -3.61 15.45
C ASP A 68 -10.34 -3.01 16.76
N LYS A 69 -11.67 -3.02 16.92
CA LYS A 69 -12.35 -2.42 18.07
C LYS A 69 -11.94 -3.09 19.39
N ASN A 70 -11.30 -4.25 19.34
CA ASN A 70 -10.86 -5.00 20.50
C ASN A 70 -9.32 -4.99 20.67
N VAL A 71 -8.82 -4.01 21.43
CA VAL A 71 -7.40 -3.67 21.60
C VAL A 71 -6.55 -4.84 22.11
N ILE A 72 -7.10 -5.70 22.97
CA ILE A 72 -6.39 -6.86 23.55
C ILE A 72 -6.18 -7.95 22.48
N ARG A 73 -7.17 -8.21 21.64
CA ARG A 73 -7.06 -9.15 20.51
C ARG A 73 -6.08 -8.65 19.45
N GLY A 74 -6.05 -7.33 19.24
CA GLY A 74 -5.15 -6.66 18.29
C GLY A 74 -3.65 -6.90 18.56
N MET A 75 -3.20 -6.89 19.81
CA MET A 75 -1.78 -7.11 20.15
C MET A 75 -1.30 -8.54 19.89
N TYR A 76 -2.05 -9.55 20.33
CA TYR A 76 -1.68 -10.96 20.10
C TYR A 76 -1.76 -11.34 18.62
N ASN A 77 -2.73 -10.77 17.89
CA ASN A 77 -2.88 -10.94 16.44
C ASN A 77 -1.76 -10.28 15.63
N HIS A 78 -1.21 -9.13 16.08
CA HIS A 78 -0.25 -8.38 15.27
C HIS A 78 1.08 -9.12 15.06
N ALA A 79 1.57 -9.78 16.11
CA ALA A 79 2.77 -10.63 16.02
C ALA A 79 2.49 -11.90 15.21
N GLN A 80 1.34 -12.55 15.42
CA GLN A 80 0.98 -13.78 14.71
C GLN A 80 0.75 -13.57 13.21
N TYR A 81 0.21 -12.43 12.80
CA TYR A 81 -0.11 -12.15 11.40
C TYR A 81 1.03 -11.49 10.63
N LEU A 82 2.17 -11.19 11.25
CA LEU A 82 3.25 -10.46 10.57
C LEU A 82 3.79 -11.24 9.37
N ASP A 83 4.16 -12.51 9.55
CA ASP A 83 4.76 -13.32 8.48
C ASP A 83 3.75 -13.63 7.38
N ILE A 84 2.50 -13.90 7.76
CA ILE A 84 1.41 -14.13 6.81
C ILE A 84 1.14 -12.86 5.97
N ARG A 85 1.05 -11.69 6.61
CA ARG A 85 0.88 -10.42 5.89
C ARG A 85 2.07 -10.09 5.00
N ARG A 86 3.29 -10.42 5.42
CA ARG A 86 4.49 -10.26 4.58
C ARG A 86 4.37 -11.12 3.31
N ASN A 87 3.99 -12.39 3.44
CA ASN A 87 3.78 -13.27 2.29
C ASN A 87 2.64 -12.76 1.39
N MET A 88 1.51 -12.35 1.96
CA MET A 88 0.38 -11.76 1.24
C MET A 88 0.80 -10.54 0.40
N LEU A 89 1.54 -9.60 1.00
CA LEU A 89 2.05 -8.42 0.29
C LEU A 89 3.09 -8.77 -0.77
N GLN A 90 3.92 -9.78 -0.54
CA GLN A 90 4.86 -10.26 -1.55
C GLN A 90 4.13 -10.85 -2.75
N ASN A 91 3.14 -11.71 -2.52
CA ASN A 91 2.30 -12.27 -3.59
C ASN A 91 1.56 -11.17 -4.37
N TYR A 92 1.08 -10.14 -3.67
CA TYR A 92 0.48 -8.97 -4.30
C TYR A 92 1.49 -8.20 -5.17
N ALA A 93 2.70 -7.96 -4.67
CA ALA A 93 3.78 -7.32 -5.43
C ALA A 93 4.16 -8.15 -6.67
N ASP A 94 4.31 -9.46 -6.52
CA ASP A 94 4.64 -10.38 -7.61
C ASP A 94 3.52 -10.41 -8.67
N PHE A 95 2.25 -10.33 -8.26
CA PHE A 95 1.14 -10.20 -9.19
C PHE A 95 1.21 -8.91 -10.03
N LEU A 96 1.48 -7.76 -9.39
CA LEU A 96 1.62 -6.48 -10.08
C LEU A 96 2.82 -6.48 -11.03
N LEU A 97 3.95 -7.01 -10.58
CA LEU A 97 5.19 -7.05 -11.36
C LEU A 97 5.13 -8.06 -12.50
N ARG A 98 4.50 -9.23 -12.29
CA ARG A 98 4.31 -10.24 -13.34
C ARG A 98 3.48 -9.67 -14.48
N LYS A 99 2.37 -8.97 -14.21
CA LYS A 99 1.60 -8.30 -15.29
C LYS A 99 2.46 -7.33 -16.11
N LYS A 100 3.42 -6.66 -15.46
CA LYS A 100 4.33 -5.70 -16.10
C LYS A 100 5.43 -6.33 -16.98
N ILE A 101 5.81 -7.57 -16.69
CA ILE A 101 6.87 -8.29 -17.43
C ILE A 101 6.33 -8.90 -18.73
N TRP A 102 5.09 -9.40 -18.73
CA TRP A 102 4.48 -9.98 -19.92
C TRP A 102 4.06 -8.94 -20.97
N GLU A 103 3.66 -7.73 -20.57
CA GLU A 103 3.35 -6.62 -21.49
C GLU A 103 4.59 -6.02 -22.18
N ARG A 104 5.79 -6.22 -21.62
CA ARG A 104 7.06 -5.75 -22.20
C ARG A 104 7.75 -6.75 -23.13
N LEU A 105 7.30 -8.00 -23.16
CA LEU A 105 7.87 -9.08 -23.98
C LEU A 105 7.10 -9.33 -25.30
N ILE A 106 6.02 -8.58 -25.55
CA ILE A 106 5.14 -8.75 -26.73
C ILE A 106 5.09 -7.46 -27.61
N ILE A 107 5.97 -6.49 -27.38
CA ILE A 107 6.19 -5.33 -28.27
C ILE A 107 7.69 -5.23 -28.52
#